data_AF-A0ABD4DTS1-F1
#
_entry.id   AF-A0ABD4DTS1-F1
#
_cell.length_a   1.000
_cell.length_b   1.000
_cell.length_c   1.000
_cell.angle_alpha   90.00
_cell.angle_beta   90.00
_cell.angle_gamma   90.00
#
_symmetry.space_group_name_H-M   'P 1'
#
loop_
_entity.id
_entity.type
_entity.pdbx_description
1 polymer ?
#
loop_
_entity_poly.entity_id
_entity_poly.type
_entity_poly.pdbx_seq_one_letter_code
_entity_poly.pdbx_strand_id
1 'polypeptide(L)'
;MQDIQNLPDIVKREVFYPKLNDKEHGSSEREKLTKRLVSMLQMKFDPKPADSDENILSPQELAMAEFGSYIRRYQLTAEEVIEAYRMGVDKKLLDTSGNIMQVYPNLSIIQAGEVLNAYLNYKAENSLHTNGIKNLKLLLNPEKQISPEESKENRKKLLQELGEAVKNDRPCGHSFLFYDFVIRKGGLKCYLASEDAQKIVLQKKMKEVMRFEKMKVKSAFFNSYELTQFSEYFETGSEKILEDMRFSFERLKSMAVTQVKNDLVYSWFKKQYKKKQNEL
;
A
#
# COMPACT_ATOMS: atom_id res chain seq x y z
N MET A 1 -8.14 12.74 23.19
CA MET A 1 -7.42 11.77 24.06
C MET A 1 -8.24 10.51 24.38
N GLN A 2 -9.58 10.54 24.35
CA GLN A 2 -10.43 9.34 24.52
C GLN A 2 -10.27 8.29 23.40
N ASP A 3 -9.97 8.69 22.16
CA ASP A 3 -9.90 7.75 21.02
C ASP A 3 -8.70 6.78 21.08
N ILE A 4 -7.61 7.18 21.74
CA ILE A 4 -6.38 6.37 21.82
C ILE A 4 -6.55 5.23 22.84
N GLN A 5 -7.36 5.43 23.89
CA GLN A 5 -7.66 4.39 24.88
C GLN A 5 -8.55 3.26 24.32
N ASN A 6 -9.31 3.52 23.26
CA ASN A 6 -10.19 2.55 22.61
C ASN A 6 -9.49 1.73 21.51
N LEU A 7 -8.18 1.91 21.31
CA LEU A 7 -7.43 1.14 20.33
C LEU A 7 -7.44 -0.36 20.67
N PRO A 8 -7.46 -1.24 19.65
CA PRO A 8 -7.27 -2.67 19.85
C PRO A 8 -5.93 -2.96 20.55
N ASP A 9 -5.88 -3.98 21.40
CA ASP A 9 -4.69 -4.29 22.20
C ASP A 9 -3.45 -4.55 21.34
N ILE A 10 -3.61 -5.19 20.17
CA ILE A 10 -2.52 -5.40 19.20
C ILE A 10 -1.90 -4.09 18.72
N VAL A 11 -2.70 -3.02 18.61
CA VAL A 11 -2.22 -1.69 18.20
C VAL A 11 -1.62 -0.96 19.40
N LYS A 12 -2.23 -1.08 20.59
CA LYS A 12 -1.70 -0.49 21.83
C LYS A 12 -0.29 -0.99 22.13
N ARG A 13 -0.06 -2.30 22.03
CA ARG A 13 1.27 -2.92 22.26
C ARG A 13 2.35 -2.36 21.32
N GLU A 14 1.97 -1.97 20.10
CA GLU A 14 2.89 -1.40 19.12
C GLU A 14 3.16 0.10 19.33
N VAL A 15 2.15 0.86 19.75
CA VAL A 15 2.21 2.33 19.78
C VAL A 15 2.59 2.90 21.16
N PHE A 16 2.21 2.24 22.25
CA PHE A 16 2.43 2.77 23.60
C PHE A 16 3.79 2.42 24.21
N TYR A 17 4.50 1.47 23.62
CA TYR A 17 5.76 0.97 24.17
C TYR A 17 6.91 1.32 23.24
N PRO A 18 8.10 1.64 23.79
CA PRO A 18 9.29 1.85 22.99
C PRO A 18 9.64 0.57 22.22
N LYS A 19 10.18 0.74 21.02
CA LYS A 19 10.65 -0.38 20.21
C LYS A 19 11.96 -0.91 20.78
N LEU A 20 12.17 -2.22 20.66
CA LEU A 20 13.38 -2.88 21.18
C LEU A 20 14.65 -2.42 20.48
N ASN A 21 14.55 -1.83 19.28
CA ASN A 21 15.67 -1.27 18.54
C ASN A 21 15.94 0.21 18.86
N ASP A 22 15.16 0.81 19.76
CA ASP A 22 15.32 2.20 20.19
C ASP A 22 16.70 2.43 20.83
N LYS A 23 17.27 3.62 20.58
CA LYS A 23 18.63 3.98 21.02
C LYS A 23 18.71 4.31 22.51
N GLU A 24 17.67 4.92 23.06
CA GLU A 24 17.66 5.42 24.44
C GLU A 24 17.10 4.37 25.40
N HIS A 25 15.94 3.81 25.06
CA HIS A 25 15.22 2.88 25.94
C HIS A 25 15.40 1.42 25.56
N GLY A 26 15.79 1.13 24.31
CA GLY A 26 15.82 -0.25 23.79
C GLY A 26 16.72 -1.19 24.58
N SER A 27 17.85 -0.72 25.14
CA SER A 27 18.74 -1.59 25.92
C SER A 27 18.10 -2.09 27.22
N SER A 28 17.48 -1.19 27.98
CA SER A 28 16.78 -1.54 29.22
C SER A 28 15.58 -2.45 28.95
N GLU A 29 14.83 -2.17 27.88
CA GLU A 29 13.65 -2.97 27.53
C GLU A 29 14.01 -4.38 27.07
N ARG A 30 15.12 -4.56 26.33
CA ARG A 30 15.61 -5.89 25.96
C ARG A 30 16.02 -6.72 27.17
N GLU A 31 16.68 -6.10 28.15
CA GLU A 31 17.06 -6.79 29.39
C GLU A 31 15.85 -7.20 30.23
N LYS A 32 14.87 -6.30 30.40
CA LYS A 32 13.61 -6.62 31.09
C LYS A 32 12.85 -7.74 30.39
N LEU A 33 12.79 -7.68 29.05
CA LEU A 33 12.13 -8.67 28.22
C LEU A 33 12.77 -10.05 28.38
N THR A 34 14.10 -10.17 28.29
CA THR A 34 14.76 -11.48 28.39
C THR A 34 14.56 -12.11 29.77
N LYS A 35 14.63 -11.32 30.86
CA LYS A 35 14.27 -11.78 32.22
C LYS A 35 12.83 -12.28 32.29
N ARG A 36 11.90 -11.53 31.70
CA ARG A 36 10.47 -11.89 31.69
C ARG A 36 10.18 -13.14 30.86
N LEU A 37 10.87 -13.35 29.73
CA LEU A 37 10.75 -14.57 28.92
C LEU A 37 11.30 -15.79 29.65
N VAL A 38 12.45 -15.67 30.31
CA VAL A 38 13.02 -16.76 31.14
C VAL A 38 12.02 -17.21 32.21
N SER A 39 11.41 -16.26 32.91
CA SER A 39 10.39 -16.55 33.92
C SER A 39 9.10 -17.12 33.30
N MET A 40 8.59 -16.52 32.23
CA MET A 40 7.34 -16.91 31.57
C MET A 40 7.42 -18.34 31.01
N LEU A 41 8.56 -18.71 30.42
CA LEU A 41 8.78 -20.02 29.81
C LEU A 41 9.39 -21.03 30.79
N GLN A 42 9.59 -20.64 32.07
CA GLN A 42 10.17 -21.48 33.13
C GLN A 42 11.49 -22.14 32.70
N MET A 43 12.35 -21.36 32.05
CA MET A 43 13.59 -21.88 31.51
C MET A 43 14.56 -22.25 32.62
N LYS A 44 15.31 -23.33 32.42
CA LYS A 44 16.35 -23.79 33.33
C LYS A 44 17.71 -23.57 32.70
N PHE A 45 18.64 -23.06 33.48
CA PHE A 45 20.03 -22.86 33.09
C PHE A 45 20.93 -23.59 34.06
N ASP A 46 22.05 -24.08 33.55
CA ASP A 46 23.07 -24.68 34.38
C ASP A 46 23.70 -23.62 35.30
N PRO A 47 24.04 -23.98 36.55
CA PRO A 47 24.68 -23.07 37.46
C PRO A 47 26.06 -22.66 36.94
N LYS A 48 26.47 -21.44 37.28
CA LYS A 48 27.83 -20.97 37.02
C LYS A 48 28.82 -21.90 37.75
N PRO A 49 29.86 -22.43 37.08
CA PRO A 49 30.86 -23.28 37.72
C PRO A 49 31.52 -22.58 38.91
N ALA A 50 31.71 -23.29 40.03
CA ALA A 50 32.22 -22.70 41.28
C ALA A 50 33.60 -22.03 41.13
N ASP A 51 34.44 -22.51 40.20
CA ASP A 51 35.80 -22.03 39.97
C ASP A 51 35.91 -20.94 38.88
N SER A 52 34.78 -20.42 38.40
CA SER A 52 34.80 -19.42 37.32
C SER A 52 35.01 -18.00 37.84
N ASP A 53 35.88 -17.26 37.14
CA ASP A 53 36.19 -15.84 37.40
C ASP A 53 34.91 -15.01 37.54
N GLU A 54 34.89 -14.06 38.49
CA GLU A 54 33.75 -13.16 38.72
C GLU A 54 33.34 -12.42 37.44
N ASN A 55 34.30 -12.15 36.54
CA ASN A 55 34.07 -11.47 35.27
C ASN A 55 33.41 -12.33 34.18
N ILE A 56 33.29 -13.65 34.38
CA ILE A 56 32.65 -14.55 33.41
C ILE A 56 31.14 -14.54 33.62
N LEU A 57 30.38 -14.24 32.56
CA LEU A 57 28.92 -14.31 32.57
C LEU A 57 28.45 -15.76 32.79
N SER A 58 27.40 -15.92 33.59
CA SER A 58 26.70 -17.20 33.73
C SER A 58 26.05 -17.63 32.40
N PRO A 59 25.74 -18.92 32.21
CA PRO A 59 25.05 -19.41 31.00
C PRO A 59 23.73 -18.67 30.74
N GLN A 60 23.00 -18.31 31.81
CA GLN A 60 21.78 -17.52 31.71
C GLN A 60 22.06 -16.10 31.19
N GLU A 61 23.05 -15.41 31.76
CA GLU A 61 23.40 -14.05 31.34
C GLU A 61 23.88 -14.01 29.89
N LEU A 62 24.67 -15.00 29.48
CA LEU A 62 25.11 -15.14 28.10
C LEU A 62 23.92 -15.34 27.14
N ALA A 63 23.02 -16.28 27.44
CA ALA A 63 21.83 -16.53 26.63
C ALA A 63 20.92 -15.29 26.56
N MET A 64 20.75 -14.57 27.67
CA MET A 64 19.98 -13.32 27.71
C MET A 64 20.63 -12.21 26.89
N ALA A 65 21.96 -12.09 26.92
CA ALA A 65 22.70 -11.10 26.15
C ALA A 65 22.64 -11.39 24.64
N GLU A 66 22.83 -12.65 24.24
CA GLU A 66 22.73 -13.09 22.84
C GLU A 66 21.32 -12.89 22.29
N PHE A 67 20.31 -13.34 23.04
CA PHE A 67 18.91 -13.16 22.66
C PHE A 67 18.54 -11.67 22.60
N GLY A 68 18.96 -10.88 23.60
CA GLY A 68 18.77 -9.44 23.63
C GLY A 68 19.40 -8.75 22.42
N SER A 69 20.63 -9.12 22.05
CA SER A 69 21.29 -8.61 20.85
C SER A 69 20.52 -8.99 19.58
N TYR A 70 20.05 -10.23 19.50
CA TYR A 70 19.30 -10.75 18.37
C TYR A 70 17.98 -10.00 18.13
N ILE A 71 17.16 -9.82 19.16
CA ILE A 71 15.83 -9.20 19.01
C ILE A 71 15.90 -7.71 18.63
N ARG A 72 17.05 -7.04 18.82
CA ARG A 72 17.28 -5.65 18.42
C ARG A 72 17.03 -5.41 16.93
N ARG A 73 17.14 -6.43 16.07
CA ARG A 73 16.90 -6.27 14.63
C ARG A 73 15.43 -6.20 14.24
N TYR A 74 14.52 -6.49 15.16
CA TYR A 74 13.08 -6.45 14.93
C TYR A 74 12.51 -5.08 15.32
N GLN A 75 11.57 -4.57 14.52
CA GLN A 75 10.79 -3.38 14.84
C GLN A 75 9.59 -3.72 15.74
N LEU A 76 9.84 -4.46 16.81
CA LEU A 76 8.84 -4.91 17.78
C LEU A 76 9.08 -4.27 19.14
N THR A 77 8.02 -4.10 19.94
CA THR A 77 8.12 -3.74 21.36
C THR A 77 8.28 -4.97 22.23
N ALA A 78 8.63 -4.79 23.51
CA ALA A 78 8.73 -5.90 24.45
C ALA A 78 7.38 -6.65 24.61
N GLU A 79 6.28 -5.92 24.67
CA GLU A 79 4.93 -6.50 24.78
C GLU A 79 4.51 -7.26 23.52
N GLU A 80 4.93 -6.81 22.33
CA GLU A 80 4.72 -7.57 21.09
C GLU A 80 5.47 -8.91 21.12
N VAL A 81 6.73 -8.93 21.60
CA VAL A 81 7.51 -10.18 21.71
C VAL A 81 6.89 -11.14 22.72
N ILE A 82 6.47 -10.64 23.89
CA ILE A 82 5.84 -11.49 24.91
C ILE A 82 4.55 -12.10 24.37
N GLU A 83 3.74 -11.31 23.66
CA GLU A 83 2.55 -11.84 23.04
C GLU A 83 2.88 -12.88 21.96
N ALA A 84 3.89 -12.66 21.13
CA ALA A 84 4.30 -13.62 20.11
C ALA A 84 4.60 -14.99 20.75
N TYR A 85 5.36 -15.01 21.85
CA TYR A 85 5.64 -16.25 22.57
C TYR A 85 4.40 -16.85 23.24
N ARG A 86 3.51 -16.03 23.82
CA ARG A 86 2.22 -16.52 24.35
C ARG A 86 1.37 -17.17 23.27
N MET A 87 1.24 -16.52 22.12
CA MET A 87 0.49 -17.06 20.99
C MET A 87 1.12 -18.34 20.45
N GLY A 88 2.45 -18.43 20.42
CA GLY A 88 3.16 -19.66 20.06
C GLY A 88 2.89 -20.80 21.04
N VAL A 89 2.95 -20.54 22.35
CA VAL A 89 2.61 -21.52 23.40
C VAL A 89 1.13 -21.94 23.32
N ASP A 90 0.24 -20.99 23.05
CA ASP A 90 -1.20 -21.19 22.86
C ASP A 90 -1.55 -21.86 21.51
N LYS A 91 -0.57 -22.21 20.68
CA LYS A 91 -0.75 -22.82 19.36
C LYS A 91 -1.58 -21.97 18.38
N LYS A 92 -1.48 -20.64 18.50
CA LYS A 92 -2.16 -19.64 17.66
C LYS A 92 -1.31 -19.13 16.49
N LEU A 93 -0.03 -19.50 16.46
CA LEU A 93 0.89 -19.15 15.38
C LEU A 93 1.13 -20.35 14.47
N LEU A 94 1.25 -20.07 13.17
CA LEU A 94 1.59 -21.04 12.16
C LEU A 94 3.05 -20.88 11.72
N ASP A 95 3.69 -22.00 11.38
CA ASP A 95 4.99 -22.02 10.75
C ASP A 95 4.90 -21.63 9.26
N THR A 96 6.05 -21.59 8.57
CA THR A 96 6.13 -21.27 7.13
C THR A 96 5.45 -22.31 6.24
N SER A 97 5.16 -23.51 6.75
CA SER A 97 4.46 -24.59 6.04
C SER A 97 2.96 -24.63 6.37
N GLY A 98 2.47 -23.69 7.19
CA GLY A 98 1.07 -23.60 7.61
C GLY A 98 0.69 -24.54 8.77
N ASN A 99 1.64 -25.20 9.42
CA ASN A 99 1.39 -26.05 10.58
C ASN A 99 1.44 -25.25 11.87
N ILE A 100 0.82 -25.78 12.94
CA ILE A 100 0.91 -25.20 14.28
C ILE A 100 2.37 -25.18 14.72
N MET A 101 2.86 -23.99 15.06
CA MET A 101 4.22 -23.79 15.56
C MET A 101 4.43 -24.46 16.93
N GLN A 102 5.59 -25.09 17.10
CA GLN A 102 6.02 -25.62 18.38
C GLN A 102 6.99 -24.66 19.06
N VAL A 103 6.66 -24.25 20.27
CA VAL A 103 7.51 -23.40 21.11
C VAL A 103 8.09 -24.23 22.24
N TYR A 104 9.40 -24.11 22.45
CA TYR A 104 10.15 -24.80 23.48
C TYR A 104 10.59 -23.80 24.56
N PRO A 105 10.77 -24.23 25.82
CA PRO A 105 11.18 -23.35 26.91
C PRO A 105 12.69 -23.04 26.84
N ASN A 106 13.13 -22.29 25.83
CA ASN A 106 14.51 -21.87 25.64
C ASN A 106 14.62 -20.47 25.00
N LEU A 107 15.82 -19.89 25.02
CA LEU A 107 16.16 -18.64 24.30
C LEU A 107 16.86 -18.93 22.96
N SER A 108 16.47 -20.00 22.26
CA SER A 108 17.06 -20.31 20.97
C SER A 108 16.75 -19.20 19.98
N ILE A 109 17.82 -18.65 19.40
CA ILE A 109 17.76 -17.63 18.37
C ILE A 109 16.95 -18.10 17.14
N ILE A 110 17.07 -19.38 16.78
CA ILE A 110 16.37 -19.96 15.62
C ILE A 110 14.87 -19.93 15.89
N GLN A 111 14.44 -20.48 17.02
CA GLN A 111 13.03 -20.49 17.41
C GLN A 111 12.49 -19.06 17.59
N ALA A 112 13.28 -18.16 18.15
CA ALA A 112 12.91 -16.74 18.23
C ALA A 112 12.65 -16.15 16.85
N GLY A 113 13.48 -16.47 15.85
CA GLY A 113 13.25 -16.06 14.47
C GLY A 113 11.91 -16.53 13.93
N GLU A 114 11.60 -17.82 14.12
CA GLU A 114 10.33 -18.42 13.70
C GLU A 114 9.14 -17.74 14.37
N VAL A 115 9.14 -17.68 15.71
CA VAL A 115 8.05 -17.09 16.52
C VAL A 115 7.79 -15.64 16.14
N LEU A 116 8.84 -14.83 16.04
CA LEU A 116 8.70 -13.40 15.74
C LEU A 116 8.25 -13.15 14.30
N ASN A 117 8.74 -13.93 13.33
CA ASN A 117 8.29 -13.83 11.94
C ASN A 117 6.82 -14.26 11.80
N ALA A 118 6.41 -15.34 12.46
CA ALA A 118 5.02 -15.77 12.44
C ALA A 118 4.09 -14.73 13.07
N TYR A 119 4.51 -14.10 14.18
CA TYR A 119 3.76 -13.00 14.77
C TYR A 119 3.66 -11.79 13.85
N LEU A 120 4.75 -11.44 13.14
CA LEU A 120 4.73 -10.34 12.16
C LEU A 120 3.74 -10.61 11.01
N ASN A 121 3.70 -11.84 10.51
CA ASN A 121 2.73 -12.25 9.48
C ASN A 121 1.30 -12.19 10.02
N TYR A 122 1.05 -12.76 11.21
CA TYR A 122 -0.24 -12.67 11.89
C TYR A 122 -0.68 -11.20 12.05
N LYS A 123 0.23 -10.32 12.47
CA LYS A 123 -0.05 -8.90 12.65
C LYS A 123 -0.44 -8.22 11.33
N ALA A 124 0.26 -8.53 10.24
CA ALA A 124 -0.02 -7.97 8.92
C ALA A 124 -1.40 -8.41 8.37
N GLU A 125 -1.83 -9.63 8.70
CA GLU A 125 -3.12 -10.18 8.27
C GLU A 125 -4.28 -9.82 9.20
N ASN A 126 -4.00 -9.36 10.42
CA ASN A 126 -5.01 -9.06 11.41
C ASN A 126 -5.80 -7.78 11.05
N SER A 127 -7.11 -7.93 10.87
CA SER A 127 -8.00 -6.82 10.50
C SER A 127 -8.09 -5.72 11.55
N LEU A 128 -8.00 -6.05 12.85
CA LEU A 128 -8.03 -5.07 13.93
C LEU A 128 -6.75 -4.22 13.94
N HIS A 129 -5.59 -4.85 13.68
CA HIS A 129 -4.33 -4.14 13.55
C HIS A 129 -4.32 -3.20 12.35
N THR A 130 -4.59 -3.73 11.16
CA THR A 130 -4.55 -2.97 9.91
C THR A 130 -5.52 -1.78 9.92
N ASN A 131 -6.75 -1.99 10.40
CA ASN A 131 -7.73 -0.91 10.54
C ASN A 131 -7.34 0.08 11.64
N GLY A 132 -6.82 -0.38 12.78
CA GLY A 132 -6.40 0.52 13.86
C GLY A 132 -5.23 1.43 13.46
N ILE A 133 -4.23 0.90 12.75
CA ILE A 133 -3.13 1.70 12.18
C ILE A 133 -3.66 2.69 11.13
N LYS A 134 -4.61 2.29 10.28
CA LYS A 134 -5.24 3.19 9.30
C LYS A 134 -5.97 4.35 10.00
N ASN A 135 -6.74 4.05 11.04
CA ASN A 135 -7.44 5.07 11.82
C ASN A 135 -6.48 6.04 12.52
N LEU A 136 -5.38 5.53 13.08
CA LEU A 136 -4.33 6.38 13.66
C LEU A 136 -3.69 7.32 12.63
N LYS A 137 -3.42 6.83 11.41
CA LYS A 137 -2.90 7.68 10.34
C LYS A 137 -3.87 8.81 9.97
N LEU A 138 -5.17 8.52 9.93
CA LEU A 138 -6.22 9.52 9.70
C LEU A 138 -6.34 10.53 10.84
N LEU A 139 -6.12 10.11 12.09
CA LEU A 139 -6.13 11.02 13.25
C LEU A 139 -4.91 11.95 13.25
N LEU A 140 -3.72 11.43 12.92
CA LEU A 140 -2.48 12.20 12.87
C LEU A 140 -2.45 13.14 11.65
N ASN A 141 -3.01 12.69 10.53
CA ASN A 141 -3.10 13.44 9.28
C ASN A 141 -4.54 13.38 8.76
N PRO A 142 -5.46 14.21 9.30
CA PRO A 142 -6.82 14.27 8.80
C PRO A 142 -6.78 14.69 7.33
N GLU A 143 -7.45 13.90 6.47
CA GLU A 143 -7.65 14.31 5.08
C GLU A 143 -8.30 15.69 5.08
N LYS A 144 -7.67 16.65 4.38
CA LYS A 144 -8.23 17.99 4.24
C LYS A 144 -9.63 17.86 3.63
N GLN A 145 -10.66 18.09 4.42
CA GLN A 145 -12.01 18.19 3.91
C GLN A 145 -12.08 19.46 3.05
N ILE A 146 -12.01 19.29 1.74
CA ILE A 146 -12.19 20.39 0.79
C ILE A 146 -13.62 20.88 0.98
N SER A 147 -13.78 22.15 1.34
CA SER A 147 -15.11 22.71 1.54
C SER A 147 -15.91 22.70 0.22
N PRO A 148 -17.25 22.69 0.27
CA PRO A 148 -18.06 22.82 -0.94
C PRO A 148 -17.75 24.10 -1.74
N GLU A 149 -17.26 25.15 -1.07
CA GLU A 149 -16.86 26.41 -1.68
C GLU A 149 -15.52 26.28 -2.42
N GLU A 150 -14.51 25.68 -1.78
CA GLU A 150 -13.22 25.40 -2.40
C GLU A 150 -13.35 24.46 -3.60
N SER A 151 -14.25 23.47 -3.52
CA SER A 151 -14.56 22.57 -4.64
C SER A 151 -15.15 23.33 -5.84
N LYS A 152 -16.06 24.29 -5.59
CA LYS A 152 -16.63 25.15 -6.64
C LYS A 152 -15.57 26.05 -7.25
N GLU A 153 -14.69 26.63 -6.44
CA GLU A 153 -13.62 27.51 -6.90
C GLU A 153 -12.58 26.75 -7.74
N ASN A 154 -12.14 25.58 -7.28
CA ASN A 154 -11.28 24.69 -8.06
C ASN A 154 -11.90 24.30 -9.39
N ARG A 155 -13.21 23.97 -9.41
CA ARG A 155 -13.92 23.66 -10.65
C ARG A 155 -13.98 24.85 -11.61
N LYS A 156 -14.17 26.07 -11.10
CA LYS A 156 -14.14 27.31 -11.92
C LYS A 156 -12.75 27.52 -12.53
N LYS A 157 -11.70 27.37 -11.73
CA LYS A 157 -10.31 27.51 -12.18
C LYS A 157 -9.97 26.50 -13.28
N LEU A 158 -10.28 25.22 -13.08
CA LEU A 158 -10.06 24.17 -14.09
C LEU A 158 -10.83 24.43 -15.39
N LEU A 159 -12.02 25.04 -15.32
CA LEU A 159 -12.82 25.41 -16.48
C LEU A 159 -12.22 26.60 -17.23
N GLN A 160 -11.68 27.59 -16.51
CA GLN A 160 -10.96 28.72 -17.10
C GLN A 160 -9.70 28.23 -17.83
N GLU A 161 -8.90 27.38 -17.19
CA GLU A 161 -7.71 26.76 -17.80
C GLU A 161 -8.07 25.96 -19.06
N LEU A 162 -9.18 25.22 -19.05
CA LEU A 162 -9.67 24.53 -20.25
C LEU A 162 -10.04 25.52 -21.37
N GLY A 163 -10.70 26.62 -21.03
CA GLY A 163 -11.06 27.67 -22.00
C GLY A 163 -9.83 28.34 -22.62
N GLU A 164 -8.83 28.65 -21.80
CA GLU A 164 -7.55 29.20 -22.26
C GLU A 164 -6.76 28.22 -23.13
N ALA A 165 -6.74 26.94 -22.76
CA ALA A 165 -6.11 25.89 -23.55
C ALA A 165 -6.76 25.79 -24.93
N VAL A 166 -8.10 25.80 -25.00
CA VAL A 166 -8.84 25.78 -26.27
C VAL A 166 -8.57 27.03 -27.11
N LYS A 167 -8.51 28.22 -26.49
CA LYS A 167 -8.23 29.49 -27.18
C LYS A 167 -6.83 29.52 -27.80
N ASN A 168 -5.85 28.97 -27.09
CA ASN A 168 -4.44 28.95 -27.51
C ASN A 168 -4.05 27.67 -28.27
N ASP A 169 -5.03 26.82 -28.60
CA ASP A 169 -4.86 25.49 -29.20
C ASP A 169 -3.81 24.59 -28.50
N ARG A 170 -3.81 24.62 -27.16
CA ARG A 170 -2.93 23.80 -26.33
C ARG A 170 -3.63 22.56 -25.79
N PRO A 171 -2.94 21.42 -25.66
CA PRO A 171 -3.54 20.23 -25.05
C PRO A 171 -3.89 20.47 -23.58
N CYS A 172 -5.07 20.03 -23.17
CA CYS A 172 -5.54 20.11 -21.78
C CYS A 172 -5.72 18.71 -21.20
N GLY A 173 -4.98 18.37 -20.14
CA GLY A 173 -4.96 17.03 -19.54
C GLY A 173 -6.16 16.70 -18.64
N HIS A 174 -6.96 17.69 -18.27
CA HIS A 174 -8.07 17.54 -17.31
C HIS A 174 -9.45 17.82 -17.90
N SER A 175 -9.57 17.89 -19.22
CA SER A 175 -10.85 18.10 -19.92
C SER A 175 -11.86 16.99 -19.58
N PHE A 176 -11.41 15.77 -19.34
CA PHE A 176 -12.27 14.63 -18.99
C PHE A 176 -13.14 14.88 -17.73
N LEU A 177 -12.72 15.78 -16.82
CA LEU A 177 -13.49 16.14 -15.62
C LEU A 177 -14.84 16.81 -15.95
N PHE A 178 -14.98 17.36 -17.16
CA PHE A 178 -16.21 18.01 -17.63
C PHE A 178 -17.08 17.12 -18.53
N TYR A 179 -16.79 15.82 -18.61
CA TYR A 179 -17.52 14.88 -19.47
C TYR A 179 -19.04 14.88 -19.21
N ASP A 180 -19.45 14.75 -17.95
CA ASP A 180 -20.87 14.76 -17.57
C ASP A 180 -21.56 16.08 -17.91
N PHE A 181 -20.83 17.20 -17.79
CA PHE A 181 -21.35 18.51 -18.16
C PHE A 181 -21.64 18.59 -19.66
N VAL A 182 -20.73 18.08 -20.49
CA VAL A 182 -20.89 18.06 -21.96
C VAL A 182 -22.07 17.17 -22.37
N ILE A 183 -22.23 16.00 -21.74
CA ILE A 183 -23.37 15.11 -22.00
C ILE A 183 -24.70 15.80 -21.67
N ARG A 184 -24.79 16.43 -20.48
CA ARG A 184 -26.01 17.16 -20.07
C ARG A 184 -26.37 18.31 -21.01
N LYS A 185 -25.38 18.94 -21.65
CA LYS A 185 -25.58 19.96 -22.68
C LYS A 185 -25.96 19.39 -24.05
N GLY A 186 -26.19 18.07 -24.15
CA GLY A 186 -26.52 17.39 -25.40
C GLY A 186 -25.32 17.24 -26.35
N GLY A 187 -24.09 17.40 -25.84
CA GLY A 187 -22.88 17.09 -26.59
C GLY A 187 -22.68 15.58 -26.76
N LEU A 188 -21.81 15.19 -27.70
CA LEU A 188 -21.35 13.80 -27.90
C LEU A 188 -22.43 12.78 -28.29
N LYS A 189 -23.64 13.20 -28.70
CA LYS A 189 -24.73 12.29 -29.13
C LYS A 189 -24.30 11.28 -30.19
N CYS A 190 -23.52 11.69 -31.19
CA CYS A 190 -23.01 10.79 -32.23
C CYS A 190 -22.07 9.69 -31.69
N TYR A 191 -21.32 9.98 -30.62
CA TYR A 191 -20.43 9.01 -29.97
C TYR A 191 -21.24 8.05 -29.08
N LEU A 192 -22.25 8.55 -28.38
CA LEU A 192 -23.13 7.75 -27.53
C LEU A 192 -24.08 6.85 -28.32
N ALA A 193 -24.40 7.19 -29.57
CA ALA A 193 -25.37 6.46 -30.39
C ALA A 193 -24.86 5.15 -31.01
N SER A 194 -23.54 4.91 -31.04
CA SER A 194 -22.96 3.72 -31.68
C SER A 194 -21.94 3.05 -30.76
N GLU A 195 -22.25 1.85 -30.28
CA GLU A 195 -21.32 1.04 -29.48
C GLU A 195 -20.07 0.65 -30.27
N ASP A 196 -20.22 0.35 -31.56
CA ASP A 196 -19.09 -0.02 -32.42
C ASP A 196 -18.13 1.15 -32.62
N ALA A 197 -18.65 2.38 -32.78
CA ALA A 197 -17.82 3.58 -32.84
C ALA A 197 -17.05 3.79 -31.51
N GLN A 198 -17.67 3.50 -30.36
CA GLN A 198 -17.00 3.58 -29.07
C GLN A 198 -15.87 2.56 -28.95
N LYS A 199 -16.11 1.30 -29.35
CA LYS A 199 -15.11 0.23 -29.35
C LYS A 199 -13.92 0.60 -30.25
N ILE A 200 -14.17 1.08 -31.46
CA ILE A 200 -13.12 1.47 -32.42
C ILE A 200 -12.27 2.61 -31.87
N VAL A 201 -12.90 3.67 -31.35
CA VAL A 201 -12.19 4.82 -30.77
C VAL A 201 -11.37 4.41 -29.55
N LEU A 202 -11.93 3.54 -28.69
CA LEU A 202 -11.24 3.03 -27.52
C LEU A 202 -10.03 2.18 -27.90
N GLN A 203 -10.19 1.21 -28.82
CA GLN A 203 -9.08 0.37 -29.30
C GLN A 203 -7.96 1.20 -29.92
N LYS A 204 -8.31 2.20 -30.74
CA LYS A 204 -7.33 3.13 -31.31
C LYS A 204 -6.57 3.87 -30.21
N LYS A 205 -7.27 4.38 -29.19
CA LYS A 205 -6.64 5.09 -28.08
C LYS A 205 -5.77 4.16 -27.22
N MET A 206 -6.17 2.91 -27.01
CA MET A 206 -5.33 1.92 -26.32
C MET A 206 -4.00 1.69 -27.05
N LYS A 207 -4.03 1.58 -28.39
CA LYS A 207 -2.81 1.47 -29.21
C LYS A 207 -1.92 2.72 -29.07
N GLU A 208 -2.50 3.91 -29.03
CA GLU A 208 -1.77 5.17 -28.81
C GLU A 208 -1.11 5.21 -27.42
N VAL A 209 -1.86 4.91 -26.35
CA VAL A 209 -1.35 4.84 -24.97
C VAL A 209 -0.17 3.87 -24.89
N MET A 210 -0.32 2.68 -25.48
CA MET A 210 0.73 1.67 -25.50
C MET A 210 1.98 2.17 -26.23
N ARG A 211 1.85 2.83 -27.39
CA ARG A 211 2.99 3.41 -28.11
C ARG A 211 3.72 4.45 -27.26
N PHE A 212 2.98 5.33 -26.58
CA PHE A 212 3.58 6.33 -25.69
C PHE A 212 4.29 5.68 -24.49
N GLU A 213 3.70 4.65 -23.88
CA GLU A 213 4.34 3.94 -22.77
C GLU A 213 5.61 3.19 -23.18
N LYS A 214 5.65 2.63 -24.40
CA LYS A 214 6.86 2.01 -24.97
C LYS A 214 8.02 2.99 -25.21
N MET A 215 7.70 4.24 -25.55
CA MET A 215 8.71 5.27 -25.78
C MET A 215 9.37 5.76 -24.48
N LYS A 216 8.80 5.44 -23.32
CA LYS A 216 9.38 5.81 -22.02
C LYS A 216 10.52 4.86 -21.68
N VAL A 217 11.64 5.41 -21.22
CA VAL A 217 12.81 4.65 -20.73
C VAL A 217 12.43 3.71 -19.58
N LYS A 218 11.47 4.11 -18.76
CA LYS A 218 10.84 3.27 -17.73
C LYS A 218 9.39 3.67 -17.56
N SER A 219 8.46 2.79 -17.91
CA SER A 219 7.03 3.03 -17.62
C SER A 219 6.78 2.81 -16.12
N ALA A 220 6.04 3.72 -15.51
CA ALA A 220 5.58 3.58 -14.13
C ALA A 220 4.34 2.67 -14.03
N PHE A 221 3.69 2.39 -15.15
CA PHE A 221 2.39 1.72 -15.21
C PHE A 221 2.48 0.28 -15.71
N PHE A 222 3.48 -0.02 -16.54
CA PHE A 222 3.65 -1.33 -17.15
C PHE A 222 5.12 -1.77 -17.11
N ASN A 223 5.35 -3.06 -16.92
CA ASN A 223 6.67 -3.67 -17.07
C ASN A 223 6.93 -4.04 -18.56
N SER A 224 8.18 -4.40 -18.88
CA SER A 224 8.58 -4.74 -20.25
C SER A 224 7.85 -5.96 -20.81
N TYR A 225 7.56 -6.96 -19.98
CA TYR A 225 6.82 -8.15 -20.36
C TYR A 225 5.36 -7.81 -20.74
N GLU A 226 4.70 -6.99 -19.94
CA GLU A 226 3.32 -6.53 -20.16
C GLU A 226 3.19 -5.75 -21.48
N LEU A 227 4.14 -4.85 -21.76
CA LEU A 227 4.15 -4.07 -22.99
C LEU A 227 4.35 -4.94 -24.24
N THR A 228 5.19 -5.98 -24.17
CA THR A 228 5.38 -6.94 -25.27
C THR A 228 4.10 -7.73 -25.53
N GLN A 229 3.48 -8.27 -24.48
CA GLN A 229 2.25 -9.04 -24.58
C GLN A 229 1.06 -8.22 -25.12
N PHE A 230 0.91 -6.96 -24.70
CA PHE A 230 -0.11 -6.09 -25.28
C PHE A 230 0.12 -5.82 -26.77
N SER A 231 1.38 -5.79 -27.21
CA SER A 231 1.71 -5.56 -28.62
C SER A 231 1.32 -6.75 -29.47
N GLU A 232 1.68 -7.95 -29.00
CA GLU A 232 1.26 -9.20 -29.63
C GLU A 232 -0.27 -9.27 -29.71
N TYR A 233 -1.00 -8.93 -28.65
CA TYR A 233 -2.47 -8.87 -28.66
C TYR A 233 -3.02 -7.92 -29.74
N PHE A 234 -2.47 -6.71 -29.86
CA PHE A 234 -2.95 -5.72 -30.83
C PHE A 234 -2.50 -5.97 -32.28
N GLU A 235 -1.44 -6.75 -32.49
CA GLU A 235 -0.88 -7.11 -33.79
C GLU A 235 -1.48 -8.42 -34.34
N THR A 236 -1.65 -9.43 -33.49
CA THR A 236 -2.21 -10.74 -33.86
C THR A 236 -3.74 -10.77 -33.87
N GLY A 237 -4.39 -9.82 -33.18
CA GLY A 237 -5.85 -9.81 -33.04
C GLY A 237 -6.38 -10.98 -32.22
N SER A 238 -5.55 -11.59 -31.35
CA SER A 238 -5.97 -12.71 -30.53
C SER A 238 -7.14 -12.32 -29.61
N GLU A 239 -8.18 -13.14 -29.55
CA GLU A 239 -9.38 -12.84 -28.75
C GLU A 239 -9.18 -13.02 -27.25
N LYS A 240 -8.06 -13.63 -26.82
CA LYS A 240 -7.84 -14.03 -25.43
C LYS A 240 -6.57 -13.41 -24.87
N ILE A 241 -6.79 -12.59 -23.85
CA ILE A 241 -5.75 -12.07 -22.96
C ILE A 241 -5.50 -13.15 -21.90
N LEU A 242 -4.23 -13.42 -21.62
CA LEU A 242 -3.84 -14.32 -20.53
C LEU A 242 -4.51 -13.88 -19.23
N GLU A 243 -5.00 -14.83 -18.43
CA GLU A 243 -5.79 -14.53 -17.22
C GLU A 243 -4.98 -13.68 -16.22
N ASP A 244 -3.68 -13.95 -16.12
CA ASP A 244 -2.70 -13.21 -15.32
C ASP A 244 -2.54 -11.74 -15.75
N MET A 245 -2.93 -11.40 -16.98
CA MET A 245 -2.77 -10.08 -17.60
C MET A 245 -4.05 -9.25 -17.58
N ARG A 246 -5.15 -9.80 -17.05
CA ARG A 246 -6.46 -9.14 -17.00
C ARG A 246 -6.43 -7.83 -16.22
N PHE A 247 -5.71 -7.80 -15.09
CA PHE A 247 -5.59 -6.59 -14.27
C PHE A 247 -4.86 -5.46 -15.02
N SER A 248 -3.75 -5.78 -15.68
CA SER A 248 -2.95 -4.81 -16.44
C SER A 248 -3.69 -4.36 -17.70
N PHE A 249 -4.48 -5.23 -18.33
CA PHE A 249 -5.34 -4.86 -19.45
C PHE A 249 -6.47 -3.91 -19.04
N GLU A 250 -7.16 -4.16 -17.92
CA GLU A 250 -8.19 -3.25 -17.40
C GLU A 250 -7.60 -1.88 -17.02
N ARG A 251 -6.35 -1.85 -16.55
CA ARG A 251 -5.60 -0.59 -16.36
C ARG A 251 -5.40 0.16 -17.67
N LEU A 252 -4.90 -0.51 -18.72
CA LEU A 252 -4.71 0.08 -20.06
C LEU A 252 -6.03 0.63 -20.61
N LYS A 253 -7.11 -0.14 -20.50
CA LYS A 253 -8.46 0.25 -20.91
C LYS A 253 -8.93 1.48 -20.14
N SER A 254 -8.72 1.54 -18.83
CA SER A 254 -9.09 2.68 -17.98
C SER A 254 -8.33 3.97 -18.36
N MET A 255 -7.04 3.85 -18.66
CA MET A 255 -6.23 4.96 -19.16
C MET A 255 -6.75 5.46 -20.51
N ALA A 256 -7.05 4.54 -21.43
CA ALA A 256 -7.59 4.88 -22.74
C ALA A 256 -8.98 5.54 -22.64
N VAL A 257 -9.87 5.04 -21.78
CA VAL A 257 -11.19 5.66 -21.53
C VAL A 257 -11.02 7.11 -21.07
N THR A 258 -10.10 7.36 -20.14
CA THR A 258 -9.84 8.72 -19.64
C THR A 258 -9.37 9.65 -20.77
N GLN A 259 -8.45 9.19 -21.61
CA GLN A 259 -7.97 9.97 -22.75
C GLN A 259 -9.04 10.19 -23.83
N VAL A 260 -9.85 9.17 -24.15
CA VAL A 260 -10.97 9.33 -25.08
C VAL A 260 -11.95 10.39 -24.56
N LYS A 261 -12.34 10.33 -23.27
CA LYS A 261 -13.21 11.33 -22.66
C LYS A 261 -12.57 12.72 -22.74
N ASN A 262 -11.28 12.83 -22.48
CA ASN A 262 -10.53 14.08 -22.56
C ASN A 262 -10.60 14.70 -23.97
N ASP A 263 -10.29 13.91 -25.00
CA ASP A 263 -10.27 14.34 -26.40
C ASP A 263 -11.66 14.74 -26.91
N LEU A 264 -12.70 13.98 -26.53
CA LEU A 264 -14.08 14.26 -26.88
C LEU A 264 -14.56 15.59 -26.27
N VAL A 265 -14.28 15.81 -24.98
CA VAL A 265 -14.64 17.05 -24.29
C VAL A 265 -13.89 18.23 -24.89
N TYR A 266 -12.57 18.12 -25.05
CA TYR A 266 -11.75 19.17 -25.66
C TYR A 266 -12.25 19.54 -27.06
N SER A 267 -12.51 18.54 -27.90
CA SER A 267 -13.04 18.74 -29.26
C SER A 267 -14.42 19.41 -29.27
N TRP A 268 -15.28 19.07 -28.30
CA TRP A 268 -16.57 19.74 -28.15
C TRP A 268 -16.41 21.21 -27.79
N PHE A 269 -15.58 21.54 -26.79
CA PHE A 269 -15.31 22.94 -26.41
C PHE A 269 -14.68 23.73 -27.57
N LYS A 270 -13.73 23.14 -28.31
CA LYS A 270 -13.14 23.75 -29.51
C LYS A 270 -14.17 24.06 -30.59
N LYS A 271 -15.12 23.15 -30.84
CA LYS A 271 -16.24 23.38 -31.77
C LYS A 271 -17.16 24.52 -31.31
N GLN A 272 -17.49 24.58 -30.02
CA GLN A 272 -18.32 25.66 -29.47
C GLN A 272 -17.61 27.02 -29.55
N TYR A 273 -16.31 27.06 -29.29
CA TYR A 273 -15.52 28.27 -29.39
C TYR A 273 -15.49 28.82 -30.83
N LYS A 274 -15.25 27.96 -31.83
CA LYS A 274 -15.29 28.35 -33.25
C LYS A 274 -16.66 28.86 -33.71
N LYS A 275 -17.76 28.25 -33.24
CA LYS A 275 -19.11 28.73 -33.55
C LYS A 275 -19.33 30.16 -33.04
N LYS A 276 -18.94 30.43 -31.80
CA LYS A 276 -19.04 31.78 -31.23
C LYS A 276 -18.18 32.82 -31.94
N GLN A 277 -17.01 32.43 -32.46
CA GLN A 277 -16.17 33.34 -33.25
C GLN A 277 -16.73 33.63 -34.65
N ASN A 278 -17.51 32.72 -35.22
CA ASN A 278 -18.15 32.92 -36.54
C ASN A 278 -19.49 33.67 -36.46
N GLU A 279 -20.04 33.83 -35.25
CA GLU A 279 -21.27 34.59 -34.97
C GLU A 279 -20.98 36.04 -34.51
N LEU A 280 -19.70 36.41 -34.40
CA LEU A 280 -19.16 37.74 -34.12
C LEU A 280 -18.59 38.36 -35.40
#